data_AF-G8TS59-F1
#
_entry.id   AF-G8TS59-F1
#
_cell.length_a   1.000
_cell.length_b   1.000
_cell.length_c   1.000
_cell.angle_alpha   90.00
_cell.angle_beta   90.00
_cell.angle_gamma   90.00
#
_symmetry.space_group_name_H-M   'P 1'
#
loop_
_entity.id
_entity.type
_entity.pdbx_description
1 polymer ?
#
loop_
_entity_poly.entity_id
_entity_poly.type
_entity_poly.pdbx_seq_one_letter_code
_entity_poly.pdbx_strand_id
1 'polypeptide(L)'
;MSDDVKRIDSEAVEPTWSRRQLLWGGGGLLVAGALSLFGKPLVANAVRDIFGSPVLSGKIHLMQFDYYFVPNYMTWRVGDHLEVILENRSTTHWHEWTMGRQVDEENFQAFGSLPADAWRIDFWDGVKVTLSDPVKIDNFVPNKAIVTYVGPKAPYQITTGGDFSPTLQPGGSLHLSFTVPNKPGIWYYGCFVQEFIHYRTGMSGVVNILPA
;
A
#
# COMPACT_ATOMS: atom_id res chain seq x y z
N MET A 1 -64.40 33.53 -28.20
CA MET A 1 -62.92 33.56 -28.27
C MET A 1 -62.45 32.77 -27.08
N SER A 2 -61.98 31.55 -27.34
CA SER A 2 -61.65 30.51 -26.37
C SER A 2 -60.14 30.49 -26.23
N ASP A 3 -59.61 30.82 -25.05
CA ASP A 3 -58.20 30.62 -24.74
C ASP A 3 -58.03 29.25 -24.08
N ASP A 4 -57.54 28.30 -24.88
CA ASP A 4 -57.08 26.97 -24.48
C ASP A 4 -55.72 27.10 -23.79
N VAL A 5 -55.69 27.05 -22.46
CA VAL A 5 -54.44 26.84 -21.71
C VAL A 5 -54.34 25.35 -21.37
N LYS A 6 -53.61 24.61 -22.20
CA LYS A 6 -53.18 23.24 -21.90
C LYS A 6 -52.25 23.25 -20.69
N ARG A 7 -52.74 22.72 -19.56
CA ARG A 7 -51.92 22.38 -18.40
C ARG A 7 -51.05 21.18 -18.77
N ILE A 8 -49.73 21.37 -18.81
CA ILE A 8 -48.77 20.27 -18.93
C ILE A 8 -48.60 19.72 -17.52
N ASP A 9 -49.16 18.54 -17.26
CA ASP A 9 -48.86 17.78 -16.05
C ASP A 9 -47.40 17.31 -16.14
N SER A 10 -46.53 17.90 -15.31
CA SER A 10 -45.18 17.39 -15.13
C SER A 10 -45.28 16.10 -14.31
N GLU A 11 -45.11 14.94 -14.96
CA GLU A 11 -44.84 13.69 -14.25
C GLU A 11 -43.58 13.89 -13.40
N ALA A 12 -43.76 13.94 -12.08
CA ALA A 12 -42.67 13.86 -11.14
C ALA A 12 -42.02 12.47 -11.32
N VAL A 13 -40.89 12.44 -12.01
CA VAL A 13 -40.01 11.27 -12.06
C VAL A 13 -39.50 11.07 -10.63
N GLU A 14 -40.16 10.22 -9.86
CA GLU A 14 -39.63 9.81 -8.57
C GLU A 14 -38.29 9.09 -8.81
N PRO A 15 -37.18 9.59 -8.24
CA PRO A 15 -35.89 8.94 -8.39
C PRO A 15 -35.95 7.61 -7.64
N THR A 16 -36.12 6.52 -8.38
CA THR A 16 -36.09 5.15 -7.84
C THR A 16 -34.66 4.76 -7.54
N TRP A 17 -34.15 5.21 -6.39
CA TRP A 17 -32.85 4.79 -5.92
C TRP A 17 -32.85 3.28 -5.67
N SER A 18 -31.97 2.55 -6.37
CA SER A 18 -31.81 1.13 -6.11
C SER A 18 -31.27 0.94 -4.69
N ARG A 19 -31.72 -0.11 -3.98
CA ARG A 19 -31.22 -0.45 -2.62
C ARG A 19 -29.69 -0.51 -2.56
N ARG A 20 -29.03 -0.90 -3.67
CA ARG A 20 -27.57 -0.87 -3.80
C ARG A 20 -27.02 0.54 -3.79
N GLN A 21 -27.57 1.48 -4.56
CA GLN A 21 -27.12 2.88 -4.55
C GLN A 21 -27.36 3.56 -3.20
N LEU A 22 -28.43 3.20 -2.49
CA LEU A 22 -28.67 3.69 -1.12
C LEU A 22 -27.63 3.16 -0.13
N LEU A 23 -27.26 1.88 -0.24
CA LEU A 23 -26.23 1.26 0.61
C LEU A 23 -24.83 1.79 0.30
N TRP A 24 -24.48 1.95 -0.98
CA TRP A 24 -23.19 2.51 -1.40
C TRP A 24 -23.08 4.01 -1.11
N GLY A 25 -24.14 4.77 -1.36
CA GLY A 25 -24.20 6.21 -1.10
C GLY A 25 -24.24 6.53 0.40
N GLY A 26 -25.04 5.79 1.17
CA GLY A 26 -25.10 5.93 2.63
C GLY A 26 -23.82 5.44 3.33
N GLY A 27 -23.24 4.34 2.86
CA GLY A 27 -21.95 3.84 3.34
C GLY A 27 -20.81 4.83 3.09
N GLY A 28 -20.74 5.42 1.89
CA GLY A 28 -19.72 6.41 1.55
C GLY A 28 -19.77 7.67 2.43
N LEU A 29 -20.97 8.18 2.71
CA LEU A 29 -21.18 9.35 3.58
C LEU A 29 -20.82 9.07 5.05
N LEU A 30 -21.14 7.87 5.55
CA LEU A 30 -20.77 7.45 6.91
C LEU A 30 -19.25 7.29 7.06
N VAL A 31 -18.56 6.76 6.05
CA VAL A 31 -17.10 6.60 6.06
C VAL A 31 -16.39 7.96 6.04
N ALA A 32 -16.84 8.89 5.19
CA ALA A 32 -16.29 10.24 5.16
C ALA A 32 -16.52 10.98 6.50
N GLY A 33 -17.71 10.85 7.09
CA GLY A 33 -18.03 11.40 8.41
C GLY A 33 -17.19 10.80 9.53
N ALA A 34 -17.01 9.49 9.55
CA ALA A 34 -16.28 8.81 10.62
C ALA A 34 -14.74 9.02 10.52
N LEU A 35 -14.18 9.08 9.31
CA LEU A 35 -12.77 9.40 9.09
C LEU A 35 -12.44 10.85 9.45
N SER A 36 -13.33 11.80 9.13
CA SER A 36 -13.15 13.22 9.47
C SER A 36 -13.32 13.51 10.97
N LEU A 37 -14.14 12.75 11.68
CA LEU A 37 -14.41 13.00 13.11
C LEU A 37 -13.48 12.27 14.07
N PHE A 38 -12.91 11.10 13.70
CA PHE A 38 -12.26 10.24 14.70
C PHE A 38 -10.83 9.80 14.41
N GLY A 39 -10.27 9.98 13.20
CA GLY A 39 -8.84 9.82 12.93
C GLY A 39 -8.13 8.58 13.50
N LYS A 40 -8.86 7.51 13.84
CA LYS A 40 -8.36 6.40 14.67
C LYS A 40 -8.39 5.08 13.89
N PRO A 41 -7.31 4.26 13.98
CA PRO A 41 -7.19 2.96 13.34
C PRO A 41 -8.38 2.02 13.60
N LEU A 42 -9.02 2.12 14.77
CA LEU A 42 -10.16 1.28 15.17
C LEU A 42 -11.39 1.43 14.28
N VAL A 43 -11.71 2.64 13.83
CA VAL A 43 -12.87 2.90 12.97
C VAL A 43 -12.59 2.42 11.54
N ALA A 44 -11.37 2.65 11.04
CA ALA A 44 -10.95 2.14 9.74
C ALA A 44 -10.96 0.60 9.73
N ASN A 45 -10.52 -0.05 10.82
CA ASN A 45 -10.58 -1.50 10.95
C ASN A 45 -12.01 -2.03 11.03
N ALA A 46 -12.90 -1.40 11.82
CA ALA A 46 -14.30 -1.81 11.90
C ALA A 46 -15.05 -1.66 10.56
N VAL A 47 -14.80 -0.59 9.80
CA VAL A 47 -15.35 -0.43 8.45
C VAL A 47 -14.82 -1.51 7.49
N ARG A 48 -13.54 -1.88 7.60
CA ARG A 48 -12.95 -2.96 6.79
C ARG A 48 -13.53 -4.32 7.14
N ASP A 49 -13.79 -4.60 8.42
CA ASP A 49 -14.39 -5.86 8.86
C ASP A 49 -15.84 -6.01 8.34
N ILE A 50 -16.57 -4.89 8.21
CA ILE A 50 -17.96 -4.89 7.75
C ILE A 50 -18.06 -4.90 6.21
N PHE A 51 -17.23 -4.13 5.52
CA PHE A 51 -17.39 -3.87 4.08
C PHE A 51 -16.30 -4.49 3.21
N GLY A 52 -15.25 -5.08 3.80
CA GLY A 52 -14.04 -5.48 3.12
C GLY A 52 -13.22 -4.27 2.64
N SER A 53 -12.04 -4.54 2.09
CA SER A 53 -11.31 -3.57 1.28
C SER A 53 -11.36 -4.01 -0.19
N PRO A 54 -11.46 -3.08 -1.15
CA PRO A 54 -11.43 -3.43 -2.55
C PRO A 54 -10.12 -4.17 -2.87
N VAL A 55 -10.22 -5.24 -3.65
CA VAL A 55 -9.05 -5.93 -4.17
C VAL A 55 -8.38 -5.01 -5.17
N LEU A 56 -7.15 -4.61 -4.88
CA LEU A 56 -6.32 -3.81 -5.77
C LEU A 56 -5.60 -4.74 -6.74
N SER A 57 -5.67 -4.42 -8.02
CA SER A 57 -4.96 -5.09 -9.11
C SER A 57 -4.47 -4.06 -10.14
N GLY A 58 -3.47 -4.43 -10.94
CA GLY A 58 -2.85 -3.52 -11.88
C GLY A 58 -1.98 -2.47 -11.19
N LYS A 59 -2.18 -1.19 -11.52
CA LYS A 59 -1.32 -0.10 -11.06
C LYS A 59 -1.71 0.39 -9.65
N ILE A 60 -0.74 0.42 -8.74
CA ILE A 60 -0.89 0.90 -7.37
C ILE A 60 0.17 1.98 -7.12
N HIS A 61 -0.25 3.12 -6.57
CA HIS A 61 0.69 4.12 -6.06
C HIS A 61 0.87 3.89 -4.55
N LEU A 62 2.10 3.57 -4.15
CA LEU A 62 2.50 3.45 -2.76
C LEU A 62 3.40 4.62 -2.40
N MET A 63 2.84 5.57 -1.66
CA MET A 63 3.55 6.78 -1.24
C MET A 63 4.10 6.61 0.17
N GLN A 64 5.36 6.99 0.33
CA GLN A 64 6.06 7.07 1.61
C GLN A 64 6.12 8.53 2.05
N PHE A 65 5.55 8.84 3.20
CA PHE A 65 5.67 10.14 3.86
C PHE A 65 6.47 9.98 5.15
N ASP A 66 6.74 11.11 5.82
CA ASP A 66 7.40 11.11 7.13
C ASP A 66 6.63 10.23 8.11
N TYR A 67 7.15 9.02 8.31
CA TYR A 67 6.70 8.01 9.26
C TYR A 67 5.36 7.32 8.96
N TYR A 68 4.87 7.35 7.72
CA TYR A 68 3.68 6.57 7.31
C TYR A 68 3.62 6.27 5.81
N PHE A 69 2.80 5.29 5.44
CA PHE A 69 2.50 4.93 4.05
C PHE A 69 1.09 5.32 3.64
N VAL A 70 0.90 5.63 2.36
CA VAL A 70 -0.42 5.74 1.72
C VAL A 70 -0.43 4.90 0.43
N PRO A 71 -1.31 3.89 0.31
CA PRO A 71 -2.20 3.38 1.36
C PRO A 71 -1.40 2.72 2.50
N ASN A 72 -1.99 2.63 3.70
CA ASN A 72 -1.46 1.85 4.82
C ASN A 72 -2.14 0.47 4.98
N TYR A 73 -3.11 0.17 4.11
CA TYR A 73 -3.79 -1.11 4.03
C TYR A 73 -4.14 -1.40 2.58
N MET A 74 -3.85 -2.61 2.12
CA MET A 74 -4.19 -3.08 0.79
C MET A 74 -4.81 -4.48 0.86
N THR A 75 -5.61 -4.82 -0.15
CA THR A 75 -6.04 -6.20 -0.36
C THR A 75 -5.65 -6.61 -1.76
N TRP A 76 -4.96 -7.73 -1.90
CA TRP A 76 -4.51 -8.30 -3.17
C TRP A 76 -5.11 -9.70 -3.35
N ARG A 77 -5.00 -10.24 -4.55
CA ARG A 77 -5.40 -11.62 -4.85
C ARG A 77 -4.23 -12.37 -5.48
N VAL A 78 -4.02 -13.62 -5.05
CA VAL A 78 -3.01 -14.50 -5.64
C VAL A 78 -3.20 -14.58 -7.16
N GLY A 79 -2.11 -14.43 -7.91
CA GLY A 79 -2.12 -14.51 -9.37
C GLY A 79 -2.39 -13.19 -10.09
N ASP A 80 -2.91 -12.17 -9.41
CA ASP A 80 -3.04 -10.84 -10.01
C ASP A 80 -1.66 -10.26 -10.33
N HIS A 81 -1.58 -9.51 -11.42
CA HIS A 81 -0.39 -8.75 -11.76
C HIS A 81 -0.48 -7.34 -11.17
N LEU A 82 0.59 -6.93 -10.48
CA LEU A 82 0.71 -5.61 -9.88
C LEU A 82 1.86 -4.83 -10.49
N GLU A 83 1.62 -3.53 -10.71
CA GLU A 83 2.62 -2.50 -10.98
C GLU A 83 2.55 -1.50 -9.82
N VAL A 84 3.49 -1.59 -8.89
CA VAL A 84 3.61 -0.68 -7.75
C VAL A 84 4.55 0.46 -8.13
N ILE A 85 4.03 1.68 -8.14
CA ILE A 85 4.83 2.89 -8.21
C ILE A 85 5.12 3.31 -6.77
N LEU A 86 6.32 3.02 -6.30
CA LEU A 86 6.82 3.41 -4.99
C LEU A 86 7.40 4.82 -5.08
N GLU A 87 6.91 5.73 -4.25
CA GLU A 87 7.35 7.13 -4.27
C GLU A 87 7.66 7.61 -2.86
N ASN A 88 8.85 8.17 -2.67
CA ASN A 88 9.18 8.90 -1.46
C ASN A 88 8.73 10.36 -1.58
N ARG A 89 7.62 10.69 -0.91
CA ARG A 89 7.02 12.01 -0.81
C ARG A 89 7.52 12.80 0.41
N SER A 90 8.40 12.23 1.23
CA SER A 90 9.13 12.99 2.25
C SER A 90 10.03 14.05 1.61
N THR A 91 10.16 15.19 2.27
CA THR A 91 11.10 16.25 1.92
C THR A 91 12.43 16.13 2.66
N THR A 92 12.52 15.26 3.67
CA THR A 92 13.64 15.26 4.63
C THR A 92 14.19 13.87 4.96
N HIS A 93 13.43 12.79 4.75
CA HIS A 93 13.79 11.45 5.18
C HIS A 93 13.88 10.47 4.01
N TRP A 94 14.79 9.51 4.15
CA TRP A 94 14.89 8.33 3.31
C TRP A 94 13.87 7.31 3.77
N HIS A 95 13.23 6.63 2.83
CA HIS A 95 12.26 5.61 3.17
C HIS A 95 12.47 4.38 2.33
N GLU A 96 12.28 3.22 2.96
CA GLU A 96 12.30 1.93 2.28
C GLU A 96 10.94 1.25 2.34
N TRP A 97 10.77 0.24 1.51
CA TRP A 97 9.59 -0.62 1.52
C TRP A 97 10.00 -2.09 1.55
N THR A 98 9.91 -2.67 2.73
CA THR A 98 10.12 -4.11 2.95
C THR A 98 8.82 -4.76 3.41
N MET A 99 8.68 -6.07 3.23
CA MET A 99 7.45 -6.81 3.52
C MET A 99 7.74 -8.22 4.04
N GLY A 100 7.01 -8.63 5.08
CA GLY A 100 7.18 -9.94 5.69
C GLY A 100 6.15 -10.25 6.79
N ARG A 101 6.45 -11.29 7.57
CA ARG A 101 5.73 -11.64 8.80
C ARG A 101 6.73 -11.88 9.92
N GLN A 102 6.25 -11.65 11.15
CA GLN A 102 7.02 -11.82 12.39
C GLN A 102 8.29 -10.98 12.34
N VAL A 103 8.19 -9.76 12.83
CA VAL A 103 9.34 -8.90 13.01
C VAL A 103 10.32 -9.57 13.98
N ASP A 104 11.62 -9.54 13.68
CA ASP A 104 12.65 -9.99 14.60
C ASP A 104 12.81 -8.99 15.75
N GLU A 105 11.94 -9.12 16.75
CA GLU A 105 11.91 -8.25 17.94
C GLU A 105 13.16 -8.40 18.85
N GLU A 106 13.91 -9.50 18.71
CA GLU A 106 15.20 -9.67 19.40
C GLU A 106 16.23 -8.59 18.99
N ASN A 107 16.05 -8.04 17.79
CA ASN A 107 16.83 -6.95 17.23
C ASN A 107 16.29 -5.56 17.65
N PHE A 108 15.36 -5.47 18.60
CA PHE A 108 14.76 -4.20 19.04
C PHE A 108 15.41 -3.64 20.31
N GLN A 109 16.69 -3.94 20.56
CA GLN A 109 17.40 -3.38 21.70
C GLN A 109 18.02 -2.03 21.35
N ALA A 110 17.81 -1.04 22.23
CA ALA A 110 18.20 0.36 22.04
C ALA A 110 19.72 0.60 21.84
N PHE A 111 20.57 -0.41 22.03
CA PHE A 111 22.02 -0.34 21.93
C PHE A 111 22.62 -1.71 21.54
N GLY A 112 22.40 -2.17 20.29
CA GLY A 112 22.96 -3.42 19.79
C GLY A 112 23.10 -3.46 18.28
N SER A 113 24.06 -4.23 17.77
CA SER A 113 24.17 -4.51 16.34
C SER A 113 23.02 -5.43 15.93
N LEU A 114 22.25 -5.01 14.94
CA LEU A 114 21.10 -5.75 14.46
C LEU A 114 21.54 -6.61 13.26
N PRO A 115 21.19 -7.91 13.21
CA PRO A 115 21.05 -8.62 11.95
C PRO A 115 20.27 -7.75 10.96
N ALA A 116 20.75 -7.69 9.72
CA ALA A 116 20.19 -6.83 8.70
C ALA A 116 18.74 -7.21 8.31
N ASP A 117 18.31 -8.42 8.62
CA ASP A 117 16.98 -8.94 8.30
C ASP A 117 16.00 -8.56 9.42
N ALA A 118 14.96 -7.79 9.08
CA ALA A 118 13.95 -7.35 10.04
C ALA A 118 12.74 -8.31 10.09
N TRP A 119 12.51 -9.10 9.04
CA TRP A 119 11.44 -10.09 8.99
C TRP A 119 11.98 -11.52 9.11
N ARG A 120 11.40 -12.30 10.03
CA ARG A 120 11.64 -13.75 10.10
C ARG A 120 11.17 -14.49 8.86
N ILE A 121 10.07 -14.01 8.28
CA ILE A 121 9.43 -14.62 7.12
C ILE A 121 9.37 -13.58 6.01
N ASP A 122 10.28 -13.71 5.05
CA ASP A 122 10.40 -12.83 3.89
C ASP A 122 9.25 -13.06 2.89
N PHE A 123 8.51 -11.98 2.57
CA PHE A 123 7.48 -12.01 1.53
C PHE A 123 8.06 -12.22 0.14
N TRP A 124 9.27 -11.72 -0.11
CA TRP A 124 9.89 -11.65 -1.42
C TRP A 124 10.67 -12.90 -1.79
N ASP A 125 10.81 -13.85 -0.86
CA ASP A 125 11.45 -15.14 -1.11
C ASP A 125 10.83 -15.86 -2.32
N GLY A 126 11.64 -16.01 -3.37
CA GLY A 126 11.29 -16.64 -4.65
C GLY A 126 10.38 -15.81 -5.56
N VAL A 127 10.03 -14.59 -5.19
CA VAL A 127 9.15 -13.72 -5.99
C VAL A 127 9.94 -13.12 -7.15
N LYS A 128 9.40 -13.22 -8.36
CA LYS A 128 9.96 -12.56 -9.55
C LYS A 128 9.50 -11.11 -9.57
N VAL A 129 10.45 -10.18 -9.54
CA VAL A 129 10.18 -8.74 -9.51
C VAL A 129 10.92 -8.06 -10.65
N THR A 130 10.22 -7.26 -11.44
CA THR A 130 10.82 -6.39 -12.45
C THR A 130 10.88 -4.97 -11.90
N LEU A 131 12.05 -4.33 -12.00
CA LEU A 131 12.27 -2.96 -11.57
C LEU A 131 12.48 -2.07 -12.80
N SER A 132 11.85 -0.90 -12.83
CA SER A 132 12.06 0.11 -13.85
C SER A 132 12.02 1.53 -13.27
N ASP A 133 12.40 2.49 -14.12
CA ASP A 133 12.27 3.93 -13.88
C ASP A 133 12.82 4.41 -12.52
N PRO A 134 14.07 4.05 -12.18
CA PRO A 134 14.66 4.44 -10.90
C PRO A 134 14.98 5.94 -10.87
N VAL A 135 14.54 6.62 -9.80
CA VAL A 135 14.84 8.02 -9.53
C VAL A 135 15.30 8.15 -8.09
N LYS A 136 16.52 8.69 -7.89
CA LYS A 136 17.12 8.92 -6.56
C LYS A 136 17.01 7.70 -5.61
N ILE A 137 17.41 6.54 -6.11
CA ILE A 137 17.57 5.35 -5.28
C ILE A 137 18.84 5.53 -4.45
N ASP A 138 18.71 5.37 -3.13
CA ASP A 138 19.84 5.41 -2.22
C ASP A 138 20.59 4.08 -2.23
N ASN A 139 19.87 2.99 -1.99
CA ASN A 139 20.38 1.63 -2.09
C ASN A 139 19.24 0.68 -2.43
N PHE A 140 19.59 -0.49 -2.95
CA PHE A 140 18.65 -1.56 -3.22
C PHE A 140 19.20 -2.92 -2.80
N VAL A 141 18.50 -3.58 -1.88
CA VAL A 141 18.77 -4.96 -1.48
C VAL A 141 17.75 -5.88 -2.17
N PRO A 142 18.19 -6.82 -3.04
CA PRO A 142 17.28 -7.79 -3.66
C PRO A 142 16.90 -8.95 -2.74
N ASN A 143 17.73 -9.25 -1.73
CA ASN A 143 17.62 -10.42 -0.86
C ASN A 143 17.30 -11.72 -1.65
N LYS A 144 16.21 -12.41 -1.30
CA LYS A 144 15.77 -13.67 -1.93
C LYS A 144 14.82 -13.47 -3.12
N ALA A 145 14.57 -12.23 -3.54
CA ALA A 145 13.77 -11.93 -4.73
C ALA A 145 14.56 -12.25 -6.01
N ILE A 146 13.85 -12.68 -7.05
CA ILE A 146 14.41 -12.91 -8.39
C ILE A 146 14.20 -11.64 -9.21
N VAL A 147 15.21 -10.76 -9.23
CA VAL A 147 15.07 -9.39 -9.76
C VAL A 147 15.50 -9.28 -11.23
N THR A 148 14.64 -8.67 -12.04
CA THR A 148 14.92 -8.22 -13.41
C THR A 148 14.96 -6.69 -13.45
N TYR A 149 15.90 -6.10 -14.17
CA TYR A 149 16.07 -4.64 -14.28
C TYR A 149 15.78 -4.19 -15.70
N VAL A 150 14.90 -3.22 -15.85
CA VAL A 150 14.62 -2.53 -17.12
C VAL A 150 15.37 -1.20 -17.09
N GLY A 151 16.30 -1.04 -18.03
CA GLY A 151 17.20 0.12 -18.08
C GLY A 151 18.53 -0.12 -17.37
N PRO A 152 19.30 0.95 -17.09
CA PRO A 152 20.62 0.82 -16.48
C PRO A 152 20.51 0.31 -15.04
N LYS A 153 21.39 -0.62 -14.65
CA LYS A 153 21.47 -1.15 -13.27
C LYS A 153 22.18 -0.22 -12.30
N ALA A 154 23.06 0.66 -12.79
CA ALA A 154 23.89 1.53 -11.97
C ALA A 154 23.11 2.42 -10.96
N PRO A 155 21.92 2.98 -11.30
CA PRO A 155 21.17 3.82 -10.37
C PRO A 155 20.70 3.13 -9.09
N TYR A 156 20.58 1.80 -9.07
CA TYR A 156 19.99 1.07 -7.94
C TYR A 156 20.92 0.92 -6.74
N GLN A 157 22.23 1.17 -6.90
CA GLN A 157 23.23 1.00 -5.81
C GLN A 157 23.04 -0.32 -5.04
N ILE A 158 23.18 -1.43 -5.77
CA ILE A 158 22.83 -2.76 -5.28
C ILE A 158 23.74 -3.17 -4.12
N THR A 159 23.13 -3.55 -3.00
CA THR A 159 23.81 -4.03 -1.80
C THR A 159 23.34 -5.44 -1.43
N THR A 160 24.03 -6.06 -0.48
CA THR A 160 23.73 -7.41 0.01
C THR A 160 23.54 -7.40 1.52
N GLY A 161 22.74 -8.35 2.02
CA GLY A 161 22.37 -8.44 3.42
C GLY A 161 21.14 -7.58 3.71
N GLY A 162 20.24 -8.10 4.54
CA GLY A 162 18.98 -7.46 4.86
C GLY A 162 17.81 -7.95 4.02
N ASP A 163 16.63 -7.44 4.34
CA ASP A 163 15.41 -7.72 3.61
C ASP A 163 15.43 -7.15 2.20
N PHE A 164 14.51 -7.62 1.34
CA PHE A 164 14.22 -6.93 0.10
C PHE A 164 13.83 -5.47 0.41
N SER A 165 14.64 -4.53 -0.07
CA SER A 165 14.52 -3.12 0.32
C SER A 165 14.99 -2.18 -0.80
N PRO A 166 14.06 -1.52 -1.52
CA PRO A 166 14.36 -0.29 -2.23
C PRO A 166 14.32 0.90 -1.28
N THR A 167 15.48 1.44 -0.93
CA THR A 167 15.58 2.68 -0.16
C THR A 167 15.62 3.89 -1.09
N LEU A 168 14.67 4.80 -0.93
CA LEU A 168 14.50 6.00 -1.75
C LEU A 168 14.91 7.25 -0.98
N GLN A 169 15.70 8.12 -1.61
CA GLN A 169 15.96 9.47 -1.08
C GLN A 169 14.70 10.35 -1.16
N PRO A 170 14.63 11.50 -0.46
CA PRO A 170 13.56 12.48 -0.63
C PRO A 170 13.27 12.82 -2.11
N GLY A 171 12.02 12.62 -2.52
CA GLY A 171 11.55 12.79 -3.91
C GLY A 171 11.99 11.68 -4.87
N GLY A 172 12.48 10.54 -4.37
CA GLY A 172 12.81 9.37 -5.17
C GLY A 172 11.59 8.53 -5.56
N SER A 173 11.74 7.69 -6.58
CA SER A 173 10.70 6.78 -7.05
C SER A 173 11.27 5.55 -7.75
N LEU A 174 10.46 4.49 -7.79
CA LEU A 174 10.77 3.21 -8.44
C LEU A 174 9.46 2.54 -8.86
N HIS A 175 9.45 1.89 -10.03
CA HIS A 175 8.36 1.01 -10.45
C HIS A 175 8.74 -0.44 -10.19
N LEU A 176 7.89 -1.17 -9.46
CA LEU A 176 8.01 -2.60 -9.21
C LEU A 176 6.86 -3.34 -9.88
N SER A 177 7.16 -4.35 -10.69
CA SER A 177 6.16 -5.18 -11.34
C SER A 177 6.34 -6.64 -10.97
N PHE A 178 5.27 -7.29 -10.49
CA PHE A 178 5.29 -8.68 -10.05
C PHE A 178 3.89 -9.31 -10.11
N THR A 179 3.85 -10.64 -10.09
CA THR A 179 2.61 -11.39 -9.87
C THR A 179 2.48 -11.71 -8.40
N VAL A 180 1.31 -11.46 -7.81
CA VAL A 180 1.05 -11.74 -6.39
C VAL A 180 1.30 -13.24 -6.12
N PRO A 181 2.28 -13.59 -5.28
CA PRO A 181 2.65 -14.98 -5.05
C PRO A 181 1.54 -15.71 -4.27
N ASN A 182 1.50 -17.04 -4.36
CA ASN A 182 0.58 -17.88 -3.60
C ASN A 182 0.96 -17.93 -2.11
N LYS A 183 0.76 -16.81 -1.43
CA LYS A 183 1.09 -16.54 -0.03
C LYS A 183 -0.13 -15.89 0.65
N PRO A 184 -1.29 -16.55 0.73
CA PRO A 184 -2.51 -15.94 1.25
C PRO A 184 -2.40 -15.55 2.73
N GLY A 185 -3.30 -14.67 3.15
CA GLY A 185 -3.43 -14.14 4.51
C GLY A 185 -2.78 -12.77 4.71
N ILE A 186 -2.63 -12.39 5.98
CA ILE A 186 -2.11 -11.08 6.37
C ILE A 186 -0.58 -11.05 6.24
N TRP A 187 -0.09 -9.96 5.67
CA TRP A 187 1.32 -9.60 5.58
C TRP A 187 1.51 -8.16 6.02
N TYR A 188 2.68 -7.85 6.54
CA TYR A 188 3.03 -6.51 6.99
C TYR A 188 4.10 -5.95 6.09
N TYR A 189 4.05 -4.65 5.84
CA TYR A 189 5.15 -3.93 5.23
C TYR A 189 5.58 -2.76 6.13
N GLY A 190 6.83 -2.35 5.98
CA GLY A 190 7.46 -1.41 6.89
C GLY A 190 8.65 -0.70 6.29
N CYS A 191 9.12 0.30 7.03
CA CYS A 191 10.39 0.99 6.80
C CYS A 191 11.24 0.87 8.07
N PHE A 192 12.40 0.23 8.01
CA PHE A 192 13.33 0.05 9.13
C PHE A 192 14.58 0.93 9.03
N VAL A 193 14.61 1.85 8.07
CA VAL A 193 15.61 2.92 7.97
C VAL A 193 15.80 3.61 9.35
N GLN A 194 17.05 3.97 9.64
CA GLN A 194 17.49 4.53 10.92
C GLN A 194 17.20 3.60 12.10
N GLU A 195 17.74 2.38 12.07
CA GLU A 195 17.68 1.44 13.21
C GLU A 195 16.24 1.23 13.72
N PHE A 196 15.33 0.91 12.79
CA PHE A 196 13.93 0.61 13.09
C PHE A 196 13.11 1.79 13.61
N ILE A 197 13.67 3.00 13.71
CA ILE A 197 12.94 4.18 14.21
C ILE A 197 11.69 4.42 13.38
N HIS A 198 11.78 4.34 12.05
CA HIS A 198 10.65 4.62 11.17
C HIS A 198 9.47 3.68 11.46
N TYR A 199 9.73 2.38 11.50
CA TYR A 199 8.75 1.37 11.85
C TYR A 199 8.16 1.60 13.24
N ARG A 200 9.00 1.86 14.25
CA ARG A 200 8.58 2.11 15.65
C ARG A 200 7.71 3.34 15.79
N THR A 201 7.93 4.36 14.96
CA THR A 201 7.11 5.58 14.93
C THR A 201 5.81 5.42 14.13
N GLY A 202 5.55 4.24 13.56
CA GLY A 202 4.29 3.92 12.89
C GLY A 202 4.39 3.75 11.38
N MET A 203 5.60 3.79 10.80
CA MET A 203 5.79 3.60 9.35
C MET A 203 5.66 2.13 8.97
N SER A 204 4.41 1.68 8.95
CA SER A 204 4.02 0.32 8.63
C SER A 204 2.67 0.30 7.94
N GLY A 205 2.36 -0.81 7.29
CA GLY A 205 1.06 -1.09 6.73
C GLY A 205 0.81 -2.57 6.58
N VAL A 206 -0.40 -2.89 6.10
CA VAL A 206 -0.89 -4.27 6.02
C VAL A 206 -1.34 -4.60 4.61
N VAL A 207 -1.01 -5.79 4.14
CA VAL A 207 -1.60 -6.39 2.94
C VAL A 207 -2.36 -7.64 3.35
N ASN A 208 -3.64 -7.70 2.98
CA ASN A 208 -4.39 -8.95 3.01
C ASN A 208 -4.37 -9.60 1.63
N ILE A 209 -3.78 -10.79 1.52
CA ILE A 209 -3.72 -11.54 0.27
C ILE A 209 -4.80 -12.61 0.25
N LEU A 210 -5.78 -12.45 -0.64
CA LEU A 210 -6.83 -13.43 -0.86
C LEU A 210 -6.32 -14.58 -1.73
N PRO A 211 -6.80 -15.82 -1.52
CA PRO A 211 -6.64 -16.90 -2.49
C PRO A 211 -7.15 -16.52 -3.88
N ALA A 212 -6.68 -17.23 -4.91
CA ALA A 212 -7.13 -17.06 -6.30
C ALA A 212 -8.66 -17.16 -6.42
#